data_AF-A0A4Y8ZUG4-F1
#
_entry.id   AF-A0A4Y8ZUG4-F1
#
_cell.length_a   1.000
_cell.length_b   1.000
_cell.length_c   1.000
_cell.angle_alpha   90.00
_cell.angle_beta   90.00
_cell.angle_gamma   90.00
#
_symmetry.space_group_name_H-M   'P 1'
#
loop_
_entity.id
_entity.type
_entity.pdbx_description
1 polymer ?
#
loop_
_entity_poly.entity_id
_entity_poly.type
_entity_poly.pdbx_seq_one_letter_code
_entity_poly.pdbx_strand_id
1 'polypeptide(L)'
;MIMIEPDMGGDTVARTLEDRFAAFGEETDDAVAERPDSGARRAGEEPDGTSPAGESESSAPEADGEGAAAADDGSIVPPVSWTSAEKAEFARLPRAVQETLSRREAERERFVQAKSHEAQTARSAVEREALATIRELQGRYADHLEHFEAQLAVPEPDPRLIAEDPELYAGQLELHRHYAAQRAHAQQLLAEARQQAVFAQQEMTAREQEETRAVLAAAFPEYLDATSGPKLRQELGSTALELGYSTEQLAQVDHVDILAMRKANEWRQDALKYRALMANRMETVRAARGMPRVSRPGTAGRGAADSQRYAQDRQKMRDGDKDAAVRTFARFL
;
A
#
# COMPACT_ATOMS: atom_id res chain seq x y z
N MET A 1 25.13 -69.89 -21.19
CA MET A 1 25.92 -70.18 -19.98
C MET A 1 27.40 -70.12 -20.38
N ILE A 2 28.04 -68.98 -20.13
CA ILE A 2 29.49 -68.76 -20.25
C ILE A 2 29.89 -68.11 -18.93
N MET A 3 30.85 -68.70 -18.23
CA MET A 3 31.44 -68.18 -17.00
C MET A 3 32.47 -67.10 -17.32
N ILE A 4 32.44 -65.98 -16.60
CA ILE A 4 33.63 -65.23 -16.19
C ILE A 4 33.38 -64.73 -14.75
N GLU A 5 34.40 -64.94 -13.93
CA GLU A 5 34.49 -64.75 -12.48
C GLU A 5 35.06 -63.33 -12.18
N PRO A 6 35.60 -62.99 -10.99
CA PRO A 6 35.05 -61.95 -10.12
C PRO A 6 36.00 -60.74 -9.88
N ASP A 7 35.57 -59.89 -8.94
CA ASP A 7 36.36 -58.96 -8.11
C ASP A 7 36.83 -57.65 -8.75
N MET A 8 36.49 -56.54 -8.09
CA MET A 8 37.37 -55.39 -7.82
C MET A 8 36.60 -54.41 -6.94
N GLY A 9 37.12 -54.21 -5.74
CA GLY A 9 36.59 -53.31 -4.71
C GLY A 9 36.51 -51.83 -5.10
N GLY A 10 35.81 -51.09 -4.25
CA GLY A 10 35.62 -49.66 -4.41
C GLY A 10 34.89 -49.08 -3.22
N ASP A 11 35.57 -49.13 -2.08
CA ASP A 11 35.31 -48.33 -0.89
C ASP A 11 35.16 -46.85 -1.30
N THR A 12 33.98 -46.24 -1.14
CA THR A 12 33.88 -44.79 -0.85
C THR A 12 32.54 -44.43 -0.24
N VAL A 13 32.57 -44.45 1.08
CA VAL A 13 31.69 -43.77 2.02
C VAL A 13 31.57 -42.28 1.67
N ALA A 14 30.33 -41.77 1.76
CA ALA A 14 29.92 -40.38 1.99
C ALA A 14 30.75 -39.25 1.32
N ARG A 15 30.26 -38.73 0.18
CA ARG A 15 30.52 -37.34 -0.22
C ARG A 15 29.31 -36.48 0.13
N THR A 16 29.47 -35.70 1.19
CA THR A 16 28.54 -34.67 1.65
C THR A 16 28.45 -33.51 0.67
N LEU A 17 27.35 -32.77 0.76
CA LEU A 17 26.93 -31.67 -0.13
C LEU A 17 27.91 -30.48 -0.22
N GLU A 18 29.01 -30.49 0.52
CA GLU A 18 29.96 -29.39 0.65
C GLU A 18 31.07 -29.40 -0.42
N ASP A 19 31.31 -30.53 -1.09
CA ASP A 19 32.33 -30.63 -2.17
C ASP A 19 31.86 -30.07 -3.53
N ARG A 20 30.57 -29.74 -3.70
CA ARG A 20 30.05 -29.19 -4.97
C ARG A 20 30.20 -27.67 -5.12
N PHE A 21 30.53 -26.96 -4.04
CA PHE A 21 30.65 -25.49 -4.06
C PHE A 21 32.10 -24.97 -4.21
N ALA A 22 33.11 -25.85 -4.24
CA ALA A 22 34.51 -25.46 -4.35
C ALA A 22 35.09 -25.47 -5.79
N ALA A 23 34.28 -25.74 -6.81
CA ALA A 23 34.75 -25.94 -8.20
C ALA A 23 34.37 -24.81 -9.18
N PHE A 24 34.25 -23.55 -8.72
CA PHE A 24 33.89 -22.42 -9.59
C PHE A 24 34.85 -21.21 -9.50
N GLY A 25 36.12 -21.43 -9.17
CA GLY A 25 37.17 -20.41 -9.23
C GLY A 25 38.49 -21.01 -9.71
N GLU A 26 39.16 -20.32 -10.64
CA GLU A 26 40.39 -20.69 -11.39
C GLU A 26 40.14 -21.74 -12.51
N GLU A 27 40.50 -21.59 -13.79
CA GLU A 27 41.63 -20.87 -14.40
C GLU A 27 41.38 -20.66 -15.93
N THR A 28 41.69 -19.44 -16.40
CA THR A 28 42.29 -18.98 -17.69
C THR A 28 41.81 -19.39 -19.09
N ASP A 29 41.48 -18.35 -19.87
CA ASP A 29 42.24 -17.85 -21.05
C ASP A 29 42.74 -18.87 -22.09
N ASP A 30 42.06 -18.95 -23.26
CA ASP A 30 42.61 -18.74 -24.62
C ASP A 30 41.59 -19.18 -25.69
N ALA A 31 41.01 -18.25 -26.46
CA ALA A 31 40.54 -18.47 -27.83
C ALA A 31 39.99 -17.16 -28.46
N VAL A 32 40.84 -16.56 -29.30
CA VAL A 32 40.54 -15.40 -30.14
C VAL A 32 39.79 -15.81 -31.42
N ALA A 33 38.87 -14.92 -31.83
CA ALA A 33 38.31 -14.67 -33.17
C ALA A 33 37.23 -15.61 -33.73
N GLU A 34 36.01 -15.07 -33.88
CA GLU A 34 35.53 -14.57 -35.19
C GLU A 34 34.31 -13.64 -35.01
N ARG A 35 34.35 -12.47 -35.66
CA ARG A 35 33.19 -11.59 -35.90
C ARG A 35 32.42 -12.12 -37.12
N PRO A 36 31.12 -11.80 -37.21
CA PRO A 36 30.76 -10.90 -38.30
C PRO A 36 29.94 -9.69 -37.86
N ASP A 37 30.30 -8.60 -38.51
CA ASP A 37 29.62 -7.31 -38.61
C ASP A 37 28.39 -7.45 -39.53
N SER A 38 27.21 -7.04 -39.06
CA SER A 38 26.20 -6.44 -39.94
C SER A 38 25.21 -5.62 -39.12
N GLY A 39 25.34 -4.30 -39.18
CA GLY A 39 24.45 -3.36 -38.52
C GLY A 39 23.07 -3.26 -39.14
N ALA A 40 22.10 -2.88 -38.30
CA ALA A 40 20.97 -2.07 -38.69
C ALA A 40 20.52 -1.20 -37.50
N ARG A 41 20.75 0.11 -37.63
CA ARG A 41 20.16 1.17 -36.79
C ARG A 41 18.75 1.48 -37.29
N ARG A 42 17.78 1.64 -36.38
CA ARG A 42 16.66 2.62 -36.36
C ARG A 42 15.93 2.43 -35.02
N ALA A 43 16.08 3.31 -34.04
CA ALA A 43 15.47 4.63 -33.89
C ALA A 43 13.95 4.58 -33.62
N GLY A 44 13.59 4.80 -32.33
CA GLY A 44 12.48 5.62 -31.89
C GLY A 44 11.12 4.96 -31.70
N GLU A 45 10.79 4.60 -30.45
CA GLU A 45 9.43 4.78 -29.90
C GLU A 45 9.50 4.76 -28.36
N GLU A 46 9.32 5.94 -27.77
CA GLU A 46 9.02 6.12 -26.35
C GLU A 46 7.56 5.69 -26.09
N PRO A 47 7.26 5.09 -24.93
CA PRO A 47 5.97 5.29 -24.30
C PRO A 47 6.12 6.23 -23.11
N ASP A 48 5.49 7.38 -23.28
CA ASP A 48 5.12 8.38 -22.30
C ASP A 48 4.14 7.81 -21.24
N GLY A 49 4.23 8.36 -20.03
CA GLY A 49 3.07 8.49 -19.13
C GLY A 49 2.79 7.38 -18.13
N THR A 50 3.34 7.53 -16.92
CA THR A 50 2.59 7.86 -15.67
C THR A 50 3.26 7.21 -14.46
N SER A 51 4.19 7.94 -13.84
CA SER A 51 4.71 7.61 -12.51
C SER A 51 3.75 8.18 -11.46
N PRO A 52 3.21 7.41 -10.51
CA PRO A 52 2.41 7.97 -9.43
C PRO A 52 3.35 8.77 -8.52
N ALA A 53 2.97 10.02 -8.24
CA ALA A 53 3.60 10.87 -7.26
C ALA A 53 3.40 10.26 -5.86
N GLY A 54 4.43 9.58 -5.37
CA GLY A 54 4.54 9.21 -3.96
C GLY A 54 5.11 10.40 -3.19
N GLU A 55 4.25 11.09 -2.46
CA GLU A 55 4.63 12.13 -1.50
C GLU A 55 5.55 11.54 -0.44
N SER A 56 6.78 12.03 -0.40
CA SER A 56 7.76 11.70 0.63
C SER A 56 7.40 12.49 1.89
N GLU A 57 6.62 11.90 2.80
CA GLU A 57 6.45 12.39 4.18
C GLU A 57 7.79 12.27 4.91
N SER A 58 8.58 13.36 4.88
CA SER A 58 9.73 13.53 5.75
C SER A 58 9.24 14.01 7.12
N SER A 59 9.07 13.07 8.06
CA SER A 59 8.87 13.39 9.47
C SER A 59 10.09 14.14 10.04
N ALA A 60 9.95 15.44 10.23
CA ALA A 60 10.86 16.24 11.06
C ALA A 60 10.38 16.19 12.52
N PRO A 61 11.27 16.05 13.51
CA PRO A 61 10.88 16.17 14.91
C PRO A 61 10.65 17.64 15.27
N GLU A 62 9.49 17.92 15.85
CA GLU A 62 9.14 19.19 16.51
C GLU A 62 10.16 19.50 17.62
N ALA A 63 10.88 20.61 17.47
CA ALA A 63 11.65 21.24 18.55
C ALA A 63 11.08 22.62 18.80
N ASP A 64 10.42 22.74 19.95
CA ASP A 64 9.87 23.95 20.55
C ASP A 64 10.98 25.01 20.74
N GLY A 65 10.74 26.25 20.29
CA GLY A 65 11.71 27.33 20.41
C GLY A 65 11.23 28.66 19.80
N GLU A 66 10.74 29.54 20.67
CA GLU A 66 10.37 30.92 20.37
C GLU A 66 11.48 31.74 19.69
N GLY A 67 11.10 32.49 18.65
CA GLY A 67 11.57 33.85 18.39
C GLY A 67 12.98 34.06 17.83
N ALA A 68 13.08 34.21 16.50
CA ALA A 68 13.73 35.35 15.85
C ALA A 68 13.62 35.22 14.33
N ALA A 69 12.97 36.19 13.68
CA ALA A 69 13.10 36.41 12.25
C ALA A 69 14.53 36.91 11.96
N ALA A 70 15.42 36.00 11.63
CA ALA A 70 16.74 36.30 11.04
C ALA A 70 16.66 36.05 9.53
N ALA A 71 17.18 37.00 8.76
CA ALA A 71 17.26 36.93 7.32
C ALA A 71 17.95 35.63 6.86
N ASP A 72 17.29 34.91 5.97
CA ASP A 72 17.79 33.71 5.29
C ASP A 72 18.92 34.09 4.33
N ASP A 73 20.16 34.12 4.83
CA ASP A 73 21.35 33.98 3.98
C ASP A 73 21.46 32.51 3.63
N GLY A 74 21.18 32.17 2.37
CA GLY A 74 20.89 30.83 1.91
C GLY A 74 22.03 29.85 2.20
N SER A 75 22.10 29.29 3.40
CA SER A 75 23.08 28.29 3.81
C SER A 75 22.66 26.91 3.28
N ILE A 76 23.51 26.23 2.50
CA ILE A 76 23.24 24.86 2.06
C ILE A 76 23.57 23.93 3.22
N VAL A 77 22.55 23.17 3.63
CA VAL A 77 22.71 22.13 4.64
C VAL A 77 23.61 21.03 4.07
N PRO A 78 24.70 20.66 4.75
CA PRO A 78 25.57 19.58 4.31
C PRO A 78 24.83 18.23 4.35
N PRO A 79 25.25 17.24 3.54
CA PRO A 79 24.61 15.93 3.53
C PRO A 79 24.57 15.26 4.92
N VAL A 80 23.45 14.61 5.22
CA VAL A 80 23.18 14.03 6.55
C VAL A 80 24.14 12.87 6.85
N SER A 81 24.52 12.13 5.81
CA SER A 81 25.42 10.97 5.83
C SER A 81 26.88 11.29 6.19
N TRP A 82 27.27 12.56 6.22
CA TRP A 82 28.64 12.98 6.51
C TRP A 82 28.92 13.10 8.02
N THR A 83 30.16 12.85 8.40
CA THR A 83 30.64 13.06 9.77
C THR A 83 30.69 14.54 10.14
N SER A 84 30.78 14.86 11.44
CA SER A 84 30.88 16.24 11.91
C SER A 84 32.13 16.97 11.39
N ALA A 85 33.23 16.25 11.19
CA ALA A 85 34.47 16.79 10.61
C ALA A 85 34.28 17.18 9.13
N GLU A 86 33.67 16.31 8.33
CA GLU A 86 33.38 16.56 6.91
C GLU A 86 32.36 17.69 6.72
N LYS A 87 31.36 17.77 7.62
CA LYS A 87 30.39 18.88 7.64
C LYS A 87 31.07 20.23 7.94
N ALA A 88 32.07 20.24 8.83
CA ALA A 88 32.84 21.45 9.13
C ALA A 88 33.75 21.87 7.96
N GLU A 89 34.32 20.91 7.22
CA GLU A 89 35.08 21.18 6.00
C GLU A 89 34.18 21.68 4.86
N PHE A 90 32.98 21.12 4.71
CA PHE A 90 31.98 21.57 3.73
C PHE A 90 31.60 23.04 3.93
N ALA A 91 31.42 23.46 5.19
CA ALA A 91 31.11 24.85 5.53
C ALA A 91 32.22 25.83 5.12
N ARG A 92 33.47 25.38 4.96
CA ARG A 92 34.60 26.19 4.51
C ARG A 92 34.71 26.27 2.98
N LEU A 93 33.98 25.43 2.23
CA LEU A 93 34.05 25.41 0.78
C LEU A 93 33.31 26.60 0.15
N PRO A 94 33.72 27.06 -1.06
CA PRO A 94 32.96 28.05 -1.81
C PRO A 94 31.55 27.56 -2.16
N ARG A 95 30.60 28.50 -2.22
CA ARG A 95 29.17 28.21 -2.44
C ARG A 95 28.88 27.34 -3.67
N ALA A 96 29.48 27.65 -4.81
CA ALA A 96 29.29 26.89 -6.04
C ALA A 96 29.74 25.41 -5.92
N VAL A 97 30.73 25.15 -5.06
CA VAL A 97 31.21 23.78 -4.78
C VAL A 97 30.24 23.06 -3.84
N GLN A 98 29.73 23.75 -2.82
CA GLN A 98 28.68 23.21 -1.93
C GLN A 98 27.44 22.77 -2.70
N GLU A 99 26.96 23.58 -3.65
CA GLU A 99 25.82 23.26 -4.52
C GLU A 99 26.06 22.04 -5.41
N THR A 100 27.27 21.91 -5.95
CA THR A 100 27.62 20.79 -6.82
C THR A 100 27.73 19.49 -6.02
N LEU A 101 28.31 19.55 -4.82
CA LEU A 101 28.45 18.40 -3.93
C LEU A 101 27.10 17.96 -3.36
N SER A 102 26.27 18.90 -2.90
CA SER A 102 24.94 18.58 -2.38
C SER A 102 24.04 17.98 -3.47
N ARG A 103 24.07 18.53 -4.69
CA ARG A 103 23.34 17.95 -5.84
C ARG A 103 23.82 16.53 -6.17
N ARG A 104 25.13 16.31 -6.26
CA ARG A 104 25.70 14.98 -6.57
C ARG A 104 25.41 13.96 -5.47
N GLU A 105 25.48 14.36 -4.21
CA GLU A 105 25.15 13.47 -3.10
C GLU A 105 23.66 13.12 -3.11
N ALA A 106 22.77 14.10 -3.34
CA ALA A 106 21.34 13.84 -3.50
C ALA A 106 21.04 12.91 -4.70
N GLU A 107 21.73 13.07 -5.83
CA GLU A 107 21.64 12.16 -6.98
C GLU A 107 22.12 10.74 -6.63
N ARG A 108 23.23 10.62 -5.89
CA ARG A 108 23.77 9.34 -5.42
C ARG A 108 22.80 8.65 -4.45
N GLU A 109 22.29 9.38 -3.47
CA GLU A 109 21.32 8.86 -2.50
C GLU A 109 20.06 8.37 -3.20
N ARG A 110 19.51 9.14 -4.15
CA ARG A 110 18.37 8.71 -4.98
C ARG A 110 18.68 7.45 -5.77
N PHE A 111 19.85 7.36 -6.40
CA PHE A 111 20.26 6.17 -7.15
C PHE A 111 20.38 4.94 -6.25
N VAL A 112 21.01 5.07 -5.08
CA VAL A 112 21.17 3.96 -4.11
C VAL A 112 19.80 3.53 -3.57
N GLN A 113 18.94 4.46 -3.20
CA GLN A 113 17.57 4.15 -2.75
C GLN A 113 16.77 3.46 -3.85
N ALA A 114 16.82 3.96 -5.09
CA ALA A 114 16.15 3.34 -6.23
C ALA A 114 16.66 1.91 -6.48
N LYS A 115 17.98 1.69 -6.42
CA LYS A 115 18.57 0.35 -6.57
C LYS A 115 18.27 -0.58 -5.40
N SER A 116 18.21 -0.07 -4.18
CA SER A 116 17.78 -0.85 -3.02
C SER A 116 16.32 -1.29 -3.16
N HIS A 117 15.44 -0.37 -3.59
CA HIS A 117 14.04 -0.69 -3.85
C HIS A 117 13.90 -1.70 -5.00
N GLU A 118 14.61 -1.50 -6.11
CA GLU A 118 14.63 -2.45 -7.23
C GLU A 118 15.09 -3.84 -6.77
N ALA A 119 16.19 -3.93 -6.01
CA ALA A 119 16.68 -5.19 -5.48
C ALA A 119 15.67 -5.87 -4.53
N GLN A 120 14.99 -5.11 -3.68
CA GLN A 120 13.96 -5.64 -2.79
C GLN A 120 12.75 -6.15 -3.58
N THR A 121 12.25 -5.37 -4.56
CA THR A 121 11.13 -5.79 -5.42
C THR A 121 11.48 -7.02 -6.24
N ALA A 122 12.70 -7.12 -6.77
CA ALA A 122 13.18 -8.29 -7.50
C ALA A 122 13.22 -9.54 -6.60
N ARG A 123 13.76 -9.42 -5.37
CA ARG A 123 13.77 -10.53 -4.39
C ARG A 123 12.36 -11.00 -4.05
N SER A 124 11.47 -10.07 -3.72
CA SER A 124 10.07 -10.40 -3.40
C SER A 124 9.30 -10.94 -4.60
N ALA A 125 9.64 -10.54 -5.83
CA ALA A 125 9.05 -11.12 -7.04
C ALA A 125 9.49 -12.58 -7.23
N VAL A 126 10.78 -12.86 -7.13
CA VAL A 126 11.33 -14.23 -7.24
C VAL A 126 10.77 -15.14 -6.14
N GLU A 127 10.67 -14.65 -4.91
CA GLU A 127 10.10 -15.42 -3.81
C GLU A 127 8.61 -15.75 -4.05
N ARG A 128 7.82 -14.78 -4.52
CA ARG A 128 6.41 -15.03 -4.88
C ARG A 128 6.27 -16.03 -6.01
N GLU A 129 7.12 -15.95 -7.04
CA GLU A 129 7.11 -16.90 -8.14
C GLU A 129 7.54 -18.31 -7.69
N ALA A 130 8.56 -18.42 -6.85
CA ALA A 130 8.98 -19.69 -6.25
C ALA A 130 7.85 -20.32 -5.41
N LEU A 131 7.17 -19.54 -4.58
CA LEU A 131 6.03 -20.03 -3.81
C LEU A 131 4.85 -20.42 -4.70
N ALA A 132 4.57 -19.66 -5.77
CA ALA A 132 3.51 -19.98 -6.72
C ALA A 132 3.79 -21.29 -7.46
N THR A 133 5.02 -21.51 -7.93
CA THR A 133 5.42 -22.74 -8.62
C THR A 133 5.37 -23.96 -7.69
N ILE A 134 5.77 -23.82 -6.42
CA ILE A 134 5.63 -24.88 -5.42
C ILE A 134 4.15 -25.25 -5.21
N ARG A 135 3.27 -24.26 -5.06
CA ARG A 135 1.82 -24.49 -4.91
C ARG A 135 1.23 -25.18 -6.13
N GLU A 136 1.63 -24.76 -7.33
CA GLU A 136 1.19 -25.38 -8.57
C GLU A 136 1.65 -26.84 -8.67
N LEU A 137 2.90 -27.13 -8.30
CA LEU A 137 3.43 -28.49 -8.30
C LEU A 137 2.66 -29.39 -7.32
N GLN A 138 2.34 -28.88 -6.13
CA GLN A 138 1.53 -29.60 -5.14
C GLN A 138 0.10 -29.86 -5.65
N GLY A 139 -0.53 -28.88 -6.29
CA GLY A 139 -1.85 -29.02 -6.89
C GLY A 139 -1.86 -30.10 -7.98
N ARG A 140 -0.93 -30.02 -8.93
CA ARG A 140 -0.78 -31.02 -10.00
C ARG A 140 -0.51 -32.42 -9.46
N TYR A 141 0.26 -32.54 -8.38
CA TYR A 141 0.50 -33.83 -7.73
C TYR A 141 -0.79 -34.44 -7.16
N ALA A 142 -1.61 -33.63 -6.47
CA ALA A 142 -2.91 -34.07 -5.96
C ALA A 142 -3.86 -34.49 -7.11
N ASP A 143 -3.93 -33.70 -8.18
CA ASP A 143 -4.75 -34.01 -9.36
C ASP A 143 -4.31 -35.33 -10.03
N HIS A 144 -3.00 -35.56 -10.12
CA HIS A 144 -2.44 -36.79 -10.67
C HIS A 144 -2.78 -38.02 -9.81
N LEU A 145 -2.72 -37.89 -8.48
CA LEU A 145 -3.14 -38.95 -7.56
C LEU A 145 -4.63 -39.26 -7.68
N GLU A 146 -5.48 -38.24 -7.79
CA GLU A 146 -6.92 -38.41 -7.98
C GLU A 146 -7.24 -39.10 -9.31
N HIS A 147 -6.54 -38.72 -10.38
CA HIS A 147 -6.67 -39.40 -11.67
C HIS A 147 -6.22 -40.87 -11.60
N PHE A 148 -5.09 -41.14 -10.93
CA PHE A 148 -4.58 -42.50 -10.74
C PHE A 148 -5.54 -43.36 -9.90
N GLU A 149 -6.12 -42.81 -8.83
CA GLU A 149 -7.13 -43.49 -8.02
C GLU A 149 -8.33 -43.95 -8.87
N ALA A 150 -8.83 -43.07 -9.75
CA ALA A 150 -9.95 -43.36 -10.63
C ALA A 150 -9.63 -44.50 -11.61
N GLN A 151 -8.38 -44.65 -12.06
CA GLN A 151 -7.96 -45.74 -12.94
C GLN A 151 -7.89 -47.11 -12.24
N LEU A 152 -7.66 -47.14 -10.93
CA LEU A 152 -7.59 -48.38 -10.13
C LEU A 152 -8.98 -48.91 -9.72
N ALA A 153 -10.07 -48.29 -10.19
CA ALA A 153 -11.43 -48.70 -9.87
C ALA A 153 -11.80 -50.01 -10.58
N VAL A 154 -11.50 -51.14 -9.93
CA VAL A 154 -11.96 -52.47 -10.35
C VAL A 154 -13.30 -52.78 -9.69
N PRO A 155 -14.32 -53.25 -10.44
CA PRO A 155 -15.61 -53.63 -9.86
C PRO A 155 -15.46 -54.84 -8.93
N GLU A 156 -16.37 -54.95 -7.97
CA GLU A 156 -16.42 -56.11 -7.08
C GLU A 156 -16.79 -57.38 -7.87
N PRO A 157 -16.20 -58.56 -7.56
CA PRO A 157 -16.55 -59.81 -8.23
C PRO A 157 -18.03 -60.15 -8.05
N ASP A 158 -18.70 -60.67 -9.08
CA ASP A 158 -20.10 -61.05 -8.97
C ASP A 158 -20.24 -62.29 -8.05
N PRO A 159 -21.02 -62.22 -6.96
CA PRO A 159 -21.17 -63.31 -6.00
C PRO A 159 -21.81 -64.57 -6.60
N ARG A 160 -22.47 -64.48 -7.76
CA ARG A 160 -23.04 -65.65 -8.45
C ARG A 160 -21.97 -66.62 -8.94
N LEU A 161 -20.77 -66.13 -9.24
CA LEU A 161 -19.65 -66.97 -9.67
C LEU A 161 -19.20 -67.94 -8.58
N ILE A 162 -19.53 -67.70 -7.31
CA ILE A 162 -19.23 -68.67 -6.22
C ILE A 162 -19.90 -70.02 -6.48
N ALA A 163 -21.09 -70.04 -7.09
CA ALA A 163 -21.83 -71.27 -7.39
C ALA A 163 -21.55 -71.79 -8.81
N GLU A 164 -21.26 -70.90 -9.77
CA GLU A 164 -21.09 -71.23 -11.18
C GLU A 164 -19.64 -71.59 -11.54
N ASP A 165 -18.66 -70.83 -11.05
CA ASP A 165 -17.22 -71.03 -11.29
C ASP A 165 -16.36 -70.46 -10.12
N PRO A 166 -16.08 -71.28 -9.10
CA PRO A 166 -15.33 -70.83 -7.91
C PRO A 166 -13.90 -70.37 -8.19
N GLU A 167 -13.22 -70.92 -9.20
CA GLU A 167 -11.83 -70.54 -9.51
C GLU A 167 -11.77 -69.16 -10.15
N LEU A 168 -12.70 -68.85 -11.05
CA LEU A 168 -12.82 -67.54 -11.67
C LEU A 168 -13.13 -66.47 -10.61
N TYR A 169 -14.05 -66.77 -9.68
CA TYR A 169 -14.35 -65.87 -8.56
C TYR A 169 -13.12 -65.61 -7.69
N ALA A 170 -12.34 -66.64 -7.35
CA ALA A 170 -11.13 -66.48 -6.54
C ALA A 170 -10.10 -65.57 -7.23
N GLY A 171 -9.86 -65.75 -8.54
CA GLY A 171 -8.96 -64.90 -9.31
C GLY A 171 -9.43 -63.44 -9.39
N GLN A 172 -10.73 -63.21 -9.61
CA GLN A 172 -11.31 -61.85 -9.59
C GLN A 172 -11.20 -61.20 -8.21
N LEU A 173 -11.40 -61.97 -7.14
CA LEU A 173 -11.31 -61.48 -5.77
C LEU A 173 -9.87 -61.09 -5.40
N GLU A 174 -8.87 -61.85 -5.83
CA GLU A 174 -7.46 -61.49 -5.64
C GLU A 174 -7.09 -60.21 -6.38
N LEU A 175 -7.53 -60.08 -7.65
CA LEU A 175 -7.32 -58.87 -8.44
C LEU A 175 -7.97 -57.66 -7.75
N HIS A 176 -9.24 -57.79 -7.34
CA HIS A 176 -9.95 -56.75 -6.62
C HIS A 176 -9.25 -56.36 -5.32
N ARG A 177 -8.79 -57.34 -4.51
CA ARG A 177 -8.05 -57.07 -3.26
C ARG A 177 -6.75 -56.32 -3.52
N HIS A 178 -5.99 -56.73 -4.54
CA HIS A 178 -4.73 -56.08 -4.91
C HIS A 178 -4.96 -54.61 -5.30
N TYR A 179 -5.92 -54.33 -6.18
CA TYR A 179 -6.23 -52.95 -6.58
C TYR A 179 -6.90 -52.13 -5.46
N ALA A 180 -7.72 -52.75 -4.62
CA ALA A 180 -8.31 -52.10 -3.46
C ALA A 180 -7.23 -51.63 -2.47
N ALA A 181 -6.19 -52.43 -2.23
CA ALA A 181 -5.06 -52.04 -1.38
C ALA A 181 -4.28 -50.87 -1.99
N GLN A 182 -4.02 -50.89 -3.30
CA GLN A 182 -3.34 -49.77 -4.00
C GLN A 182 -4.19 -48.49 -3.96
N ARG A 183 -5.50 -48.61 -4.17
CA ARG A 183 -6.43 -47.47 -4.09
C ARG A 183 -6.46 -46.88 -2.68
N ALA A 184 -6.52 -47.73 -1.65
CA ALA A 184 -6.47 -47.27 -0.26
C ALA A 184 -5.17 -46.51 0.05
N HIS A 185 -4.04 -46.96 -0.49
CA HIS A 185 -2.77 -46.25 -0.35
C HIS A 185 -2.78 -44.88 -1.07
N ALA A 186 -3.27 -44.83 -2.31
CA ALA A 186 -3.41 -43.58 -3.05
C ALA A 186 -4.33 -42.57 -2.33
N GLN A 187 -5.44 -43.05 -1.76
CA GLN A 187 -6.36 -42.23 -0.96
C GLN A 187 -5.68 -41.66 0.29
N GLN A 188 -4.82 -42.42 0.97
CA GLN A 188 -4.05 -41.92 2.11
C GLN A 188 -3.09 -40.79 1.70
N LEU A 189 -2.35 -40.97 0.61
CA LEU A 189 -1.45 -39.94 0.09
C LEU A 189 -2.20 -38.67 -0.33
N LEU A 190 -3.36 -38.82 -0.96
CA LEU A 190 -4.21 -37.70 -1.34
C LEU A 190 -4.75 -36.96 -0.11
N ALA A 191 -5.19 -37.69 0.92
CA ALA A 191 -5.66 -37.10 2.17
C ALA A 191 -4.54 -36.31 2.88
N GLU A 192 -3.33 -36.86 2.93
CA GLU A 192 -2.15 -36.19 3.49
C GLU A 192 -1.81 -34.91 2.71
N ALA A 193 -1.74 -35.00 1.38
CA ALA A 193 -1.46 -33.84 0.52
C ALA A 193 -2.50 -32.71 0.71
N ARG A 194 -3.79 -33.06 0.79
CA ARG A 194 -4.87 -32.09 1.05
C ARG A 194 -4.77 -31.47 2.43
N GLN A 195 -4.44 -32.26 3.47
CA GLN A 195 -4.25 -31.75 4.82
C GLN A 195 -3.07 -30.77 4.90
N GLN A 196 -1.94 -31.10 4.27
CA GLN A 196 -0.77 -30.22 4.21
C GLN A 196 -1.10 -28.90 3.49
N ALA A 197 -1.84 -28.95 2.39
CA ALA A 197 -2.27 -27.75 1.66
C ALA A 197 -3.17 -26.85 2.52
N VAL A 198 -4.14 -27.43 3.23
CA VAL A 198 -5.03 -26.68 4.14
C VAL A 198 -4.24 -26.06 5.29
N PHE A 199 -3.32 -26.81 5.90
CA PHE A 199 -2.49 -26.29 7.00
C PHE A 199 -1.59 -25.14 6.53
N ALA A 200 -0.92 -25.31 5.39
CA ALA A 200 -0.08 -24.25 4.80
C ALA A 200 -0.90 -23.00 4.47
N GLN A 201 -2.12 -23.16 3.95
CA GLN A 201 -3.01 -22.03 3.67
C GLN A 201 -3.43 -21.32 4.97
N GLN A 202 -3.80 -22.07 6.01
CA GLN A 202 -4.15 -21.49 7.31
C GLN A 202 -2.98 -20.71 7.91
N GLU A 203 -1.77 -21.27 7.87
CA GLU A 203 -0.58 -20.61 8.38
C GLU A 203 -0.28 -19.30 7.63
N MET A 204 -0.39 -19.30 6.29
CA MET A 204 -0.25 -18.09 5.49
C MET A 204 -1.28 -17.02 5.88
N THR A 205 -2.57 -17.39 5.96
CA THR A 205 -3.63 -16.45 6.35
C THR A 205 -3.47 -15.95 7.78
N ALA A 206 -2.97 -16.78 8.69
CA ALA A 206 -2.70 -16.38 10.07
C ALA A 206 -1.56 -15.36 10.13
N ARG A 207 -0.47 -15.59 9.40
CA ARG A 207 0.65 -14.64 9.28
C ARG A 207 0.22 -13.30 8.69
N GLU A 208 -0.56 -13.32 7.60
CA GLU A 208 -1.10 -12.10 6.98
C GLU A 208 -1.98 -11.30 7.96
N GLN A 209 -2.82 -11.99 8.75
CA GLN A 209 -3.65 -11.36 9.78
C GLN A 209 -2.81 -10.80 10.94
N GLU A 210 -1.77 -11.51 11.36
CA GLU A 210 -0.84 -11.06 12.41
C GLU A 210 -0.07 -9.82 11.97
N GLU A 211 0.45 -9.81 10.72
CA GLU A 211 1.11 -8.66 10.12
C GLU A 211 0.18 -7.46 10.01
N THR A 212 -1.02 -7.67 9.45
CA THR A 212 -2.08 -6.65 9.37
C THR A 212 -2.36 -6.05 10.75
N ARG A 213 -2.54 -6.91 11.76
CA ARG A 213 -2.81 -6.48 13.13
C ARG A 213 -1.63 -5.73 13.74
N ALA A 214 -0.39 -6.16 13.50
CA ALA A 214 0.81 -5.50 14.02
C ALA A 214 0.98 -4.09 13.43
N VAL A 215 0.80 -3.93 12.11
CA VAL A 215 0.88 -2.63 11.45
C VAL A 215 -0.23 -1.70 11.94
N LEU A 216 -1.46 -2.20 12.05
CA LEU A 216 -2.58 -1.41 12.58
C LEU A 216 -2.39 -1.04 14.05
N ALA A 217 -1.81 -1.91 14.88
CA ALA A 217 -1.50 -1.58 16.27
C ALA A 217 -0.49 -0.43 16.39
N ALA A 218 0.50 -0.37 15.49
CA ALA A 218 1.50 0.68 15.47
C ALA A 218 0.98 2.00 14.87
N ALA A 219 0.30 1.94 13.73
CA ALA A 219 -0.10 3.14 12.98
C ALA A 219 -1.51 3.64 13.34
N PHE A 220 -2.40 2.77 13.79
CA PHE A 220 -3.82 3.08 14.02
C PHE A 220 -4.43 2.29 15.20
N PRO A 221 -3.93 2.47 16.44
CA PRO A 221 -4.33 1.67 17.59
C PRO A 221 -5.83 1.79 17.93
N GLU A 222 -6.44 2.96 17.69
CA GLU A 222 -7.87 3.21 17.92
C GLU A 222 -8.79 2.29 17.08
N TYR A 223 -8.29 1.82 15.94
CA TYR A 223 -9.01 0.88 15.08
C TYR A 223 -9.19 -0.49 15.75
N LEU A 224 -8.24 -0.89 16.59
CA LEU A 224 -8.24 -2.17 17.31
C LEU A 224 -8.89 -2.06 18.69
N ASP A 225 -9.29 -0.87 19.13
CA ASP A 225 -9.93 -0.68 20.42
C ASP A 225 -11.30 -1.38 20.49
N ALA A 226 -11.61 -1.94 21.65
CA ALA A 226 -12.87 -2.66 21.86
C ALA A 226 -14.07 -1.72 21.97
N THR A 227 -13.85 -0.45 22.34
CA THR A 227 -14.92 0.51 22.64
C THR A 227 -15.17 1.48 21.48
N SER A 228 -14.13 2.14 20.98
CA SER A 228 -14.21 3.10 19.86
C SER A 228 -14.08 2.43 18.50
N GLY A 229 -13.30 1.35 18.41
CA GLY A 229 -13.01 0.64 17.16
C GLY A 229 -14.23 0.21 16.35
N PRO A 230 -15.31 -0.36 16.94
CA PRO A 230 -16.50 -0.73 16.18
C PRO A 230 -17.18 0.45 15.48
N LYS A 231 -17.27 1.61 16.16
CA LYS A 231 -17.85 2.82 15.56
C LYS A 231 -16.96 3.35 14.45
N LEU A 232 -15.65 3.36 14.69
CA LEU A 232 -14.67 3.80 13.70
C LEU A 232 -14.69 2.92 12.45
N ARG A 233 -14.77 1.59 12.60
CA ARG A 233 -14.93 0.65 11.47
C ARG A 233 -16.20 0.89 10.68
N GLN A 234 -17.30 1.24 11.35
CA GLN A 234 -18.55 1.58 10.67
C GLN A 234 -18.43 2.90 9.88
N GLU A 235 -17.78 3.91 10.46
CA GLU A 235 -17.52 5.19 9.78
C GLU A 235 -16.58 5.05 8.60
N LEU A 236 -15.50 4.27 8.74
CA LEU A 236 -14.58 3.95 7.66
C LEU A 236 -15.27 3.12 6.58
N GLY A 237 -16.08 2.13 6.96
CA GLY A 237 -16.88 1.34 6.02
C GLY A 237 -17.85 2.19 5.20
N SER A 238 -18.55 3.15 5.82
CA SER A 238 -19.41 4.08 5.07
C SER A 238 -18.62 4.99 4.13
N THR A 239 -17.46 5.48 4.57
CA THR A 239 -16.54 6.26 3.73
C THR A 239 -16.03 5.41 2.55
N ALA A 240 -15.70 4.15 2.78
CA ALA A 240 -15.21 3.25 1.73
C ALA A 240 -16.28 2.91 0.70
N LEU A 241 -17.54 2.71 1.11
CA LEU A 241 -18.66 2.57 0.19
C LEU A 241 -18.84 3.84 -0.68
N GLU A 242 -18.70 5.03 -0.11
CA GLU A 242 -18.72 6.30 -0.86
C GLU A 242 -17.56 6.40 -1.87
N LEU A 243 -16.40 5.81 -1.53
CA LEU A 243 -15.22 5.72 -2.42
C LEU A 243 -15.34 4.62 -3.48
N GLY A 244 -16.42 3.81 -3.45
CA GLY A 244 -16.70 2.77 -4.45
C GLY A 244 -16.25 1.37 -4.09
N TYR A 245 -15.81 1.12 -2.84
CA TYR A 245 -15.56 -0.25 -2.38
C TYR A 245 -16.87 -1.04 -2.31
N SER A 246 -16.81 -2.31 -2.71
CA SER A 246 -17.92 -3.25 -2.54
C SER A 246 -17.93 -3.84 -1.13
N THR A 247 -19.08 -4.38 -0.72
CA THR A 247 -19.21 -5.10 0.57
C THR A 247 -18.31 -6.33 0.65
N GLU A 248 -18.02 -6.98 -0.49
CA GLU A 248 -17.13 -8.13 -0.56
C GLU A 248 -15.68 -7.72 -0.34
N GLN A 249 -15.24 -6.62 -0.96
CA GLN A 249 -13.89 -6.07 -0.74
C GLN A 249 -13.69 -5.64 0.71
N LEU A 250 -14.70 -5.04 1.34
CA LEU A 250 -14.64 -4.64 2.75
C LEU A 250 -14.46 -5.82 3.72
N ALA A 251 -14.82 -7.04 3.32
CA ALA A 251 -14.60 -8.24 4.11
C ALA A 251 -13.15 -8.75 4.06
N GLN A 252 -12.38 -8.34 3.04
CA GLN A 252 -11.00 -8.79 2.77
C GLN A 252 -10.01 -7.62 2.68
N VAL A 253 -10.33 -6.52 3.35
CA VAL A 253 -9.52 -5.30 3.32
C VAL A 253 -8.21 -5.49 4.09
N ASP A 254 -7.10 -5.09 3.47
CA ASP A 254 -5.76 -5.14 4.05
C ASP A 254 -5.44 -3.88 4.89
N HIS A 255 -4.37 -3.92 5.68
CA HIS A 255 -3.90 -2.78 6.47
C HIS A 255 -3.67 -1.52 5.63
N VAL A 256 -3.17 -1.66 4.39
CA VAL A 256 -2.96 -0.54 3.47
C VAL A 256 -4.27 0.18 3.15
N ASP A 257 -5.31 -0.59 2.80
CA ASP A 257 -6.64 -0.06 2.51
C ASP A 257 -7.25 0.61 3.75
N ILE A 258 -7.11 0.02 4.94
CA ILE A 258 -7.61 0.62 6.20
C ILE A 258 -6.96 1.98 6.46
N LEU A 259 -5.65 2.09 6.25
CA LEU A 259 -4.92 3.35 6.43
C LEU A 259 -5.29 4.38 5.36
N ALA A 260 -5.53 3.96 4.12
CA ALA A 260 -6.03 4.84 3.07
C ALA A 260 -7.44 5.35 3.37
N MET A 261 -8.35 4.47 3.82
CA MET A 261 -9.70 4.83 4.27
C MET A 261 -9.67 5.82 5.44
N ARG A 262 -8.72 5.65 6.36
CA ARG A 262 -8.48 6.60 7.45
C ARG A 262 -8.10 7.98 6.90
N LYS A 263 -7.07 8.07 6.05
CA LYS A 263 -6.65 9.36 5.46
C LYS A 263 -7.80 10.01 4.69
N ALA A 264 -8.57 9.24 3.93
CA ALA A 264 -9.74 9.73 3.20
C ALA A 264 -10.83 10.27 4.15
N ASN A 265 -11.09 9.61 5.28
CA ASN A 265 -12.03 10.08 6.28
C ASN A 265 -11.55 11.39 6.93
N GLU A 266 -10.25 11.50 7.26
CA GLU A 266 -9.64 12.73 7.80
C GLU A 266 -9.82 13.90 6.83
N TRP A 267 -9.50 13.71 5.54
CA TRP A 267 -9.71 14.73 4.51
C TRP A 267 -11.18 15.13 4.36
N ARG A 268 -12.11 14.18 4.47
CA ARG A 268 -13.54 14.47 4.44
C ARG A 268 -13.93 15.36 5.62
N GLN A 269 -13.48 15.04 6.83
CA GLN A 269 -13.78 15.83 8.03
C GLN A 269 -13.21 17.24 7.92
N ASP A 270 -11.98 17.39 7.44
CA ASP A 270 -11.36 18.71 7.31
C ASP A 270 -12.00 19.54 6.20
N ALA A 271 -12.40 18.92 5.09
CA ALA A 271 -13.19 19.58 4.06
C ALA A 271 -14.55 20.08 4.60
N LEU A 272 -15.22 19.30 5.45
CA LEU A 272 -16.48 19.70 6.09
C LEU A 272 -16.28 20.88 7.05
N LYS A 273 -15.26 20.82 7.91
CA LYS A 273 -14.90 21.93 8.82
C LYS A 273 -14.57 23.19 8.03
N TYR A 274 -13.77 23.07 6.97
CA TYR A 274 -13.41 24.19 6.13
C TYR A 274 -14.64 24.83 5.45
N ARG A 275 -15.55 24.01 4.91
CA ARG A 275 -16.81 24.49 4.34
C ARG A 275 -17.68 25.20 5.38
N ALA A 276 -17.78 24.67 6.60
CA ALA A 276 -18.53 25.29 7.70
C ALA A 276 -17.93 26.64 8.12
N LEU A 277 -16.60 26.72 8.26
CA LEU A 277 -15.90 27.97 8.56
C LEU A 277 -16.13 29.02 7.47
N MET A 278 -16.07 28.61 6.20
CA MET A 278 -16.31 29.53 5.06
C MET A 278 -17.76 30.00 4.99
N ALA A 279 -18.74 29.16 5.34
CA ALA A 279 -20.15 29.57 5.45
C ALA A 279 -20.33 30.63 6.57
N ASN A 280 -19.76 30.39 7.74
CA ASN A 280 -19.87 31.28 8.91
C ASN A 280 -19.11 32.61 8.74
N ARG A 281 -18.09 32.65 7.87
CA ARG A 281 -17.36 33.89 7.55
C ARG A 281 -18.27 34.95 6.93
N MET A 282 -19.27 34.54 6.14
CA MET A 282 -20.25 35.49 5.59
C MET A 282 -21.29 35.93 6.61
N GLU A 283 -21.61 35.10 7.59
CA GLU A 283 -22.52 35.46 8.69
C GLU A 283 -21.90 36.49 9.63
N THR A 284 -20.63 36.31 10.02
CA THR A 284 -19.91 37.29 10.85
C THR A 284 -19.73 38.64 10.15
N VAL A 285 -19.48 38.66 8.83
CA VAL A 285 -19.42 39.90 8.04
C VAL A 285 -20.81 40.57 7.97
N ARG A 286 -21.89 39.79 7.82
CA ARG A 286 -23.27 40.33 7.83
C ARG A 286 -23.66 40.85 9.22
N ALA A 287 -23.30 40.15 10.29
CA ALA A 287 -23.50 40.57 11.67
C ALA A 287 -22.71 41.84 11.98
N ALA A 288 -21.46 41.94 11.51
CA ALA A 288 -20.64 43.14 11.63
C ALA A 288 -21.19 44.34 10.84
N ARG A 289 -21.85 44.11 9.70
CA ARG A 289 -22.52 45.16 8.90
C ARG A 289 -23.84 45.62 9.52
N GLY A 290 -24.46 44.80 10.37
CA GLY A 290 -25.68 45.12 11.13
C GLY A 290 -25.42 45.79 12.49
N MET A 291 -24.17 45.84 12.96
CA MET A 291 -23.83 46.47 14.23
C MET A 291 -23.93 48.01 14.13
N PRO A 292 -24.59 48.70 15.07
CA PRO A 292 -24.64 50.16 15.08
C PRO A 292 -23.21 50.72 15.09
N ARG A 293 -22.90 51.65 14.17
CA ARG A 293 -21.59 52.33 14.18
C ARG A 293 -21.39 52.98 15.54
N VAL A 294 -20.43 52.47 16.31
CA VAL A 294 -20.07 53.03 17.61
C VAL A 294 -19.59 54.45 17.37
N SER A 295 -20.40 55.42 17.79
CA SER A 295 -20.04 56.83 17.80
C SER A 295 -18.81 57.00 18.69
N ARG A 296 -17.72 57.53 18.12
CA ARG A 296 -16.53 57.89 18.88
C ARG A 296 -16.93 58.80 20.05
N PRO A 297 -16.50 58.49 21.29
CA PRO A 297 -16.73 59.35 22.43
C PRO A 297 -16.18 60.75 22.14
N GLY A 298 -17.02 61.78 22.29
CA GLY A 298 -16.63 63.19 22.10
C GLY A 298 -17.15 63.85 20.82
N THR A 299 -17.68 63.11 19.83
CA THR A 299 -18.41 63.70 18.71
C THR A 299 -19.90 63.49 18.90
N ALA A 300 -20.61 64.50 19.43
CA ALA A 300 -22.07 64.51 19.41
C ALA A 300 -22.55 64.35 17.96
N GLY A 301 -23.19 63.22 17.67
CA GLY A 301 -23.64 62.87 16.33
C GLY A 301 -24.74 63.81 15.83
N ARG A 302 -24.35 64.90 15.15
CA ARG A 302 -25.29 65.76 14.42
C ARG A 302 -26.10 64.97 13.39
N GLY A 303 -25.49 63.99 12.72
CA GLY A 303 -26.11 63.24 11.63
C GLY A 303 -27.34 62.40 12.00
N ALA A 304 -27.39 61.81 13.20
CA ALA A 304 -28.51 60.96 13.60
C ALA A 304 -29.76 61.78 13.94
N ALA A 305 -29.61 62.83 14.74
CA ALA A 305 -30.71 63.74 15.09
C ALA A 305 -31.23 64.51 13.85
N ASP A 306 -30.32 64.86 12.93
CA ASP A 306 -30.65 65.53 11.68
C ASP A 306 -31.46 64.66 10.72
N SER A 307 -31.13 63.38 10.62
CA SER A 307 -31.85 62.41 9.79
C SER A 307 -33.27 62.13 10.31
N GLN A 308 -33.45 62.07 11.63
CA GLN A 308 -34.75 61.87 12.25
C GLN A 308 -35.65 63.10 12.09
N ARG A 309 -35.10 64.31 12.26
CA ARG A 309 -35.83 65.56 12.01
C ARG A 309 -36.26 65.68 10.55
N TYR A 310 -35.38 65.33 9.61
CA TYR A 310 -35.71 65.30 8.19
C TYR A 310 -36.83 64.29 7.86
N ALA A 311 -36.80 63.09 8.46
CA ALA A 311 -37.85 62.10 8.27
C ALA A 311 -39.19 62.58 8.83
N GLN A 312 -39.19 63.23 10.00
CA GLN A 312 -40.39 63.81 10.61
C GLN A 312 -40.95 64.98 9.79
N ASP A 313 -40.11 65.87 9.28
CA ASP A 313 -40.56 67.00 8.45
C ASP A 313 -41.10 66.51 7.09
N ARG A 314 -40.54 65.44 6.49
CA ARG A 314 -41.14 64.80 5.31
C ARG A 314 -42.52 64.21 5.57
N GLN A 315 -42.72 63.63 6.75
CA GLN A 315 -44.01 63.06 7.13
C GLN A 315 -45.05 64.16 7.35
N LYS A 316 -44.68 65.24 8.05
CA LYS A 316 -45.54 66.42 8.24
C LYS A 316 -45.86 67.15 6.93
N MET A 317 -44.91 67.23 6.01
CA MET A 317 -45.15 67.75 4.65
C MET A 317 -46.21 66.92 3.91
N ARG A 318 -46.13 65.58 4.02
CA ARG A 318 -47.12 64.67 3.43
C ARG A 318 -48.51 64.85 4.05
N ASP A 319 -48.57 65.23 5.31
CA ASP A 319 -49.80 65.54 6.05
C ASP A 319 -50.29 67.00 5.83
N GLY A 320 -49.63 67.77 4.97
CA GLY A 320 -50.07 69.09 4.50
C GLY A 320 -49.46 70.30 5.21
N ASP A 321 -48.48 70.11 6.11
CA ASP A 321 -47.76 71.20 6.77
C ASP A 321 -46.80 71.90 5.79
N LYS A 322 -47.16 73.12 5.38
CA LYS A 322 -46.37 73.93 4.44
C LYS A 322 -45.05 74.42 5.05
N ASP A 323 -45.00 74.63 6.36
CA ASP A 323 -43.76 75.07 7.03
C ASP A 323 -42.75 73.93 7.10
N ALA A 324 -43.22 72.68 7.23
CA ALA A 324 -42.37 71.50 7.11
C ALA A 324 -41.82 71.31 5.68
N ALA A 325 -42.60 71.66 4.65
CA ALA A 325 -42.15 71.67 3.26
C ALA A 325 -41.03 72.69 3.02
N VAL A 326 -41.14 73.89 3.61
CA VAL A 326 -40.10 74.93 3.51
C VAL A 326 -38.82 74.50 4.23
N ARG A 327 -38.92 73.94 5.44
CA ARG A 327 -37.74 73.45 6.20
C ARG A 327 -37.01 72.30 5.49
N THR A 328 -37.74 71.42 4.80
CA THR A 328 -37.13 70.33 4.03
C THR A 328 -36.46 70.84 2.76
N PHE A 329 -37.07 71.77 2.03
CA PHE A 329 -36.47 72.37 0.82
C PHE A 329 -35.27 73.26 1.12
N ALA A 330 -35.33 74.09 2.16
CA ALA A 330 -34.23 74.97 2.56
C ALA A 330 -32.94 74.22 2.95
N ARG A 331 -33.03 72.91 3.15
CA ARG A 331 -31.89 72.05 3.47
C ARG A 331 -31.04 71.65 2.25
N PHE A 332 -31.55 71.89 1.04
CA PHE A 332 -30.90 71.52 -0.24
C PHE A 332 -30.46 72.73 -1.07
N LEU A 333 -30.63 73.95 -0.55
CA LEU A 333 -30.09 75.20 -1.09
C LEU A 333 -28.81 75.58 -0.36
#